data_AF-A0A925CFY9-F1
#
_entry.id   AF-A0A925CFY9-F1
#
_cell.length_a   1.000
_cell.length_b   1.000
_cell.length_c   1.000
_cell.angle_alpha   90.00
_cell.angle_beta   90.00
_cell.angle_gamma   90.00
#
_symmetry.space_group_name_H-M   'P 1'
#
loop_
_entity.id
_entity.type
_entity.pdbx_description
1 polymer ?
#
loop_
_entity_poly.entity_id
_entity_poly.type
_entity_poly.pdbx_seq_one_letter_code
_entity_poly.pdbx_strand_id
1 'polypeptide(L)'
;MKTYQYFAKVLASLLGNETAVCLTVNGSMPLSVEDIGQSIDGHRLIAISHYGEQQGDLMRDPEMIFEIHTYASPDMAEPLSFRNDDMGLMQEVYRYDDSGKKTHVNTRLKQELTSFAKTWLKNLKDQGFLSDTAIRERLT
;
A
#
# COMPACT_ATOMS: atom_id res chain seq x y z
N MET A 1 4.12 15.46 6.56
CA MET A 1 4.92 14.80 7.62
C MET A 1 4.07 13.89 8.51
N LYS A 2 3.17 14.40 9.38
CA LYS A 2 2.32 13.53 10.24
C LYS A 2 1.50 12.48 9.49
N THR A 3 1.00 12.81 8.30
CA THR A 3 0.24 11.87 7.46
C THR A 3 1.06 10.66 7.01
N TYR A 4 2.29 10.87 6.53
CA TYR A 4 3.15 9.77 6.07
C TYR A 4 3.67 8.91 7.23
N GLN A 5 3.86 9.52 8.40
CA GLN A 5 4.17 8.78 9.63
C GLN A 5 3.00 7.90 10.06
N TYR A 6 1.77 8.39 9.92
CA TYR A 6 0.57 7.58 10.15
C TYR A 6 0.50 6.40 9.17
N PHE A 7 0.80 6.62 7.88
CA PHE A 7 0.84 5.55 6.89
C PHE A 7 1.87 4.48 7.26
N ALA A 8 3.10 4.87 7.57
CA ALA A 8 4.15 3.94 7.98
C ALA A 8 3.72 3.10 9.19
N LYS A 9 3.12 3.73 10.19
CA LYS A 9 2.61 3.03 11.38
C LYS A 9 1.53 2.00 11.03
N VAL A 10 0.57 2.36 10.17
CA VAL A 10 -0.51 1.45 9.76
C VAL A 10 0.06 0.28 8.96
N LEU A 11 0.92 0.55 7.97
CA LEU A 11 1.54 -0.48 7.14
C LEU A 11 2.39 -1.44 7.98
N ALA A 12 3.20 -0.92 8.92
CA ALA A 12 3.97 -1.75 9.84
C ALA A 12 3.06 -2.64 10.72
N SER A 13 1.93 -2.11 11.20
CA SER A 13 0.96 -2.88 11.99
C SER A 13 0.27 -3.97 11.15
N LEU A 14 -0.06 -3.66 9.90
CA LEU A 14 -0.71 -4.60 8.99
C LEU A 14 0.26 -5.67 8.49
N LEU A 15 1.53 -5.34 8.25
CA LEU A 15 2.51 -6.31 7.78
C LEU A 15 3.11 -7.13 8.94
N GLY A 16 3.26 -6.54 10.13
CA GLY A 16 3.89 -7.21 11.27
C GLY A 16 5.36 -7.54 10.99
N ASN A 17 5.78 -8.75 11.37
CA ASN A 17 7.15 -9.23 11.15
C ASN A 17 7.29 -10.08 9.88
N GLU A 18 6.26 -10.10 9.04
CA GLU A 18 6.21 -10.95 7.85
C GLU A 18 6.65 -10.20 6.59
N THR A 19 7.00 -10.95 5.56
CA THR A 19 7.24 -10.39 4.21
C THR A 19 5.96 -10.28 3.41
N ALA A 20 4.98 -11.16 3.65
CA ALA A 20 3.69 -11.14 2.97
C ALA A 20 2.60 -11.75 3.86
N VAL A 21 1.46 -11.08 3.93
CA VAL A 21 0.28 -11.55 4.68
C VAL A 21 -1.00 -11.26 3.95
N CYS A 22 -1.95 -12.19 4.09
CA CYS A 22 -3.35 -11.97 3.75
C CYS A 22 -4.14 -11.81 5.05
N LEU A 23 -4.88 -10.70 5.15
CA LEU A 23 -5.77 -10.39 6.27
C LEU A 23 -7.21 -10.55 5.83
N THR A 24 -7.99 -11.32 6.58
CA THR A 24 -9.42 -11.53 6.32
C THR A 24 -10.24 -11.03 7.48
N VAL A 25 -11.25 -10.20 7.18
CA VAL A 25 -12.26 -9.76 8.13
C VAL A 25 -13.63 -10.11 7.57
N ASN A 26 -14.51 -10.68 8.39
CA ASN A 26 -15.85 -11.08 7.97
C ASN A 26 -16.62 -9.89 7.37
N GLY A 27 -17.16 -10.08 6.16
CA GLY A 27 -17.91 -9.06 5.43
C GLY A 27 -17.05 -8.07 4.62
N SER A 28 -15.74 -8.26 4.59
CA SER A 28 -14.79 -7.46 3.80
C SER A 28 -14.03 -8.33 2.81
N MET A 29 -13.56 -7.74 1.71
CA MET A 29 -12.63 -8.40 0.80
C MET A 29 -11.29 -8.66 1.51
N PRO A 30 -10.60 -9.78 1.23
CA PRO A 30 -9.27 -10.02 1.78
C PRO A 30 -8.31 -8.88 1.43
N LEU A 31 -7.37 -8.61 2.35
CA LEU A 31 -6.38 -7.55 2.21
C LEU A 31 -4.99 -8.18 2.21
N SER A 32 -4.31 -8.16 1.07
CA SER A 32 -2.90 -8.51 0.96
C SER A 32 -2.02 -7.33 1.37
N VAL A 33 -0.97 -7.60 2.14
CA VAL A 33 0.08 -6.63 2.48
C VAL A 33 1.43 -7.31 2.32
N GLU A 34 2.27 -6.73 1.47
CA GLU A 34 3.47 -7.39 0.98
C GLU A 34 4.67 -6.43 0.92
N ASP A 35 5.81 -6.89 1.41
CA ASP A 35 7.11 -6.34 1.11
C ASP A 35 7.54 -6.81 -0.28
N ILE A 36 7.58 -5.87 -1.23
CA ILE A 36 7.88 -6.17 -2.64
C ILE A 36 9.33 -5.85 -3.00
N GLY A 37 10.19 -5.67 -1.99
CA GLY A 37 11.62 -5.41 -2.17
C GLY A 37 11.99 -3.94 -1.92
N GLN A 38 12.92 -3.43 -2.71
CA GLN A 38 13.52 -2.11 -2.50
C GLN A 38 13.52 -1.28 -3.78
N SER A 39 13.36 0.03 -3.63
CA SER A 39 13.63 0.97 -4.71
C SER A 39 15.13 1.08 -5.01
N ILE A 40 15.48 1.76 -6.10
CA ILE A 40 16.89 1.97 -6.49
C ILE A 40 17.70 2.71 -5.41
N ASP A 41 17.03 3.53 -4.60
CA ASP A 41 17.62 4.28 -3.49
C ASP A 41 17.73 3.43 -2.20
N GLY A 42 17.39 2.14 -2.26
CA GLY A 42 17.46 1.19 -1.14
C GLY A 42 16.31 1.32 -0.14
N HIS A 43 15.22 2.00 -0.50
CA HIS A 43 14.06 2.15 0.37
C HIS A 43 13.09 0.98 0.19
N ARG A 44 12.60 0.42 1.30
CA ARG A 44 11.65 -0.67 1.29
C ARG A 44 10.35 -0.26 0.59
N LEU A 45 9.78 -1.15 -0.21
CA LEU A 45 8.51 -0.96 -0.90
C LEU A 45 7.46 -1.89 -0.29
N ILE A 46 6.31 -1.33 0.09
CA ILE A 46 5.18 -2.10 0.62
C ILE A 46 3.98 -1.93 -0.32
N ALA A 47 3.47 -3.03 -0.85
CA ALA A 47 2.20 -3.10 -1.54
C ALA A 47 1.08 -3.47 -0.56
N ILE A 48 -0.08 -2.86 -0.75
CA ILE A 48 -1.31 -3.19 -0.03
C ILE A 48 -2.46 -3.26 -1.04
N SER A 49 -3.21 -4.36 -1.05
CA SER A 49 -4.26 -4.57 -2.04
C SER A 49 -5.46 -5.35 -1.49
N HIS A 50 -6.65 -4.92 -1.86
CA HIS A 50 -7.82 -5.81 -1.84
C HIS A 50 -7.92 -6.58 -3.15
N TYR A 51 -8.31 -7.85 -3.06
CA TYR A 51 -8.55 -8.70 -4.22
C TYR A 51 -10.02 -9.10 -4.32
N GLY A 52 -10.60 -8.88 -5.51
CA GLY A 52 -11.84 -9.49 -5.96
C GLY A 52 -11.56 -10.57 -6.99
N GLU A 53 -12.59 -11.34 -7.34
CA GLU A 53 -12.52 -12.31 -8.43
C GLU A 53 -13.46 -11.88 -9.55
N GLN A 54 -12.94 -11.81 -10.77
CA GLN A 54 -13.73 -11.57 -11.97
C GLN A 54 -13.41 -12.63 -13.01
N GLN A 55 -14.40 -13.43 -13.41
CA GLN A 55 -14.22 -14.52 -14.38
C GLN A 55 -13.13 -15.54 -13.98
N GLY A 56 -12.87 -15.71 -12.68
CA GLY A 56 -11.81 -16.59 -12.17
C GLY A 56 -10.44 -15.93 -12.03
N ASP A 57 -10.27 -14.69 -12.49
CA ASP A 57 -9.04 -13.93 -12.32
C ASP A 57 -9.09 -13.03 -11.08
N LEU A 58 -7.98 -12.94 -10.36
CA LEU A 58 -7.84 -12.01 -9.22
C LEU A 58 -7.64 -10.58 -9.71
N MET A 59 -8.49 -9.68 -9.24
CA MET A 59 -8.54 -8.27 -9.63
C MET A 59 -8.26 -7.38 -8.43
N ARG A 60 -7.33 -6.44 -8.55
CA ARG A 60 -6.97 -5.51 -7.47
C ARG A 60 -7.99 -4.38 -7.39
N ASP A 61 -8.67 -4.23 -6.26
CA ASP A 61 -9.66 -3.16 -6.01
C ASP A 61 -9.60 -2.60 -4.57
N PRO A 62 -8.70 -1.64 -4.27
CA PRO A 62 -7.55 -1.22 -5.07
C PRO A 62 -6.24 -1.83 -4.59
N GLU A 63 -5.15 -1.56 -5.30
CA GLU A 63 -3.75 -1.68 -4.82
C GLU A 63 -3.10 -0.30 -4.69
N MET A 64 -2.29 -0.13 -3.64
CA MET A 64 -1.34 0.98 -3.52
C MET A 64 0.05 0.47 -3.16
N ILE A 65 1.07 1.10 -3.74
CA ILE A 65 2.48 0.88 -3.36
C ILE A 65 2.98 2.10 -2.59
N PHE A 66 3.70 1.85 -1.49
CA PHE A 66 4.35 2.86 -0.67
C PHE A 66 5.85 2.65 -0.60
N GLU A 67 6.61 3.74 -0.63
CA GLU A 67 8.03 3.75 -0.30
C GLU A 67 8.23 4.14 1.16
N ILE A 68 9.01 3.34 1.90
CA ILE A 68 9.28 3.55 3.32
C ILE A 68 10.63 4.23 3.50
N HIS A 69 10.60 5.46 4.00
CA HIS A 69 11.78 6.26 4.34
C HIS A 69 12.10 6.10 5.83
N THR A 70 13.08 5.25 6.14
CA THR A 70 13.51 4.92 7.52
C THR A 70 14.56 5.87 8.09
N TYR A 71 15.16 6.72 7.26
CA TYR A 71 16.08 7.78 7.70
C TYR A 71 15.34 8.98 8.33
N ALA A 72 14.01 9.03 8.16
CA ALA A 72 13.17 9.95 8.92
C ALA A 72 12.85 9.30 10.27
N SER A 73 13.16 9.98 11.38
CA SER A 73 12.68 9.55 12.70
C SER A 73 11.51 10.44 13.13
N PRO A 74 10.26 9.94 13.19
CA PRO A 74 9.82 8.57 12.89
C PRO A 74 9.63 8.28 11.38
N ASP A 75 9.62 6.99 11.03
CA ASP A 75 9.49 6.47 9.66
C ASP A 75 8.33 7.12 8.90
N MET A 76 8.50 7.27 7.58
CA MET A 76 7.47 7.82 6.70
C MET A 76 7.19 6.90 5.52
N ALA A 77 5.91 6.69 5.21
CA ALA A 77 5.49 5.97 4.01
C ALA A 77 4.88 6.94 3.01
N GLU A 78 5.47 7.00 1.82
CA GLU A 78 5.04 7.86 0.73
C GLU A 78 4.32 7.02 -0.34
N PRO A 79 3.10 7.39 -0.79
CA PRO A 79 2.44 6.68 -1.88
C PRO A 79 3.19 6.89 -3.20
N LEU A 80 3.46 5.79 -3.91
CA LEU A 80 4.11 5.76 -5.22
C LEU A 80 3.12 5.52 -6.35
N SER A 81 2.17 4.60 -6.16
CA SER A 81 1.23 4.22 -7.21
C SER A 81 -0.14 3.85 -6.65
N PHE A 82 -1.11 3.83 -7.57
CA PHE A 82 -2.46 3.32 -7.35
C PHE A 82 -2.87 2.49 -8.56
N ARG A 83 -3.47 1.34 -8.31
CA ARG A 83 -4.03 0.47 -9.34
C ARG A 83 -5.42 0.01 -8.96
N ASN A 84 -6.32 0.02 -9.94
CA ASN A 84 -7.65 -0.57 -9.85
C ASN A 84 -7.93 -1.31 -11.16
N ASP A 85 -7.99 -2.63 -11.08
CA ASP A 85 -8.11 -3.47 -12.27
C ASP A 85 -9.53 -3.42 -12.86
N ASP A 86 -10.57 -3.29 -12.03
CA ASP A 86 -11.97 -3.16 -12.49
C ASP A 86 -12.22 -1.89 -13.31
N MET A 87 -11.51 -0.81 -12.97
CA MET A 87 -11.55 0.47 -13.70
C MET A 87 -10.51 0.56 -14.83
N GLY A 88 -9.62 -0.43 -14.97
CA GLY A 88 -8.48 -0.36 -15.89
C GLY A 88 -7.54 0.82 -15.61
N LEU A 89 -7.41 1.22 -14.35
CA LEU A 89 -6.68 2.42 -13.94
C LEU A 89 -5.34 2.05 -13.28
N MET A 90 -4.25 2.59 -13.81
CA MET A 90 -2.91 2.54 -13.22
C MET A 90 -2.32 3.95 -13.20
N GLN A 91 -1.83 4.39 -12.05
CA GLN A 91 -1.27 5.72 -11.86
C GLN A 91 0.03 5.64 -11.07
N GLU A 92 1.05 6.36 -11.53
CA GLU A 92 2.36 6.46 -10.86
C GLU A 92 2.70 7.93 -10.60
N VAL A 93 3.12 8.20 -9.36
CA VAL A 93 3.49 9.56 -8.90
C VAL A 93 4.75 10.06 -9.58
N TYR A 94 5.69 9.15 -9.85
CA TYR A 94 6.98 9.46 -10.44
C TYR A 94 7.10 8.89 -11.84
N ARG A 95 7.85 9.59 -12.69
CA ARG A 95 8.44 8.99 -13.89
C ARG A 95 9.84 8.52 -13.56
N TYR A 96 10.26 7.44 -14.22
CA TYR A 96 11.56 6.82 -14.05
C TYR A 96 12.34 6.87 -15.37
N ASP A 97 13.66 7.01 -15.29
CA ASP A 97 14.53 6.74 -16.44
C ASP A 97 14.84 5.24 -16.58
N ASP A 98 15.62 4.88 -17.60
CA ASP A 98 16.01 3.48 -17.87
C ASP A 98 16.82 2.84 -16.72
N SER A 99 17.39 3.64 -15.82
CA SER A 99 18.10 3.16 -14.62
C SER A 99 17.19 3.00 -13.40
N GLY A 100 15.91 3.33 -13.53
CA GLY A 100 14.94 3.30 -12.43
C GLY A 100 15.00 4.53 -11.52
N LYS A 101 15.71 5.59 -11.91
CA LYS A 101 15.81 6.81 -11.11
C LYS A 101 14.61 7.72 -11.36
N LYS A 102 14.06 8.29 -10.29
CA LYS A 102 12.95 9.27 -10.36
C LYS A 102 13.41 10.53 -11.10
N THR A 103 12.75 10.87 -12.20
CA THR A 103 13.09 12.04 -13.04
C THR A 103 12.09 13.18 -12.93
N HIS A 104 10.82 12.86 -12.67
CA HIS A 104 9.75 13.84 -12.56
C HIS A 104 8.72 13.40 -11.52
N VAL A 105 8.09 14.38 -10.84
CA VAL A 105 7.03 14.14 -9.86
C VAL A 105 5.73 14.83 -10.28
N ASN A 106 4.65 14.05 -10.37
CA ASN A 106 3.31 14.58 -10.51
C ASN A 106 2.78 14.97 -9.12
N THR A 107 3.01 16.22 -8.73
CA THR A 107 2.66 16.74 -7.39
C THR A 107 1.17 16.70 -7.10
N ARG A 108 0.32 16.92 -8.12
CA ARG A 108 -1.13 16.84 -8.00
C ARG A 108 -1.55 15.40 -7.68
N LEU A 109 -1.11 14.43 -8.48
CA LEU A 109 -1.43 13.02 -8.26
C LEU A 109 -0.93 12.55 -6.88
N LYS A 110 0.27 12.98 -6.47
CA LYS A 110 0.81 12.69 -5.13
C LYS A 110 -0.13 13.14 -4.01
N GLN A 111 -0.73 14.32 -4.13
CA GLN A 111 -1.71 14.84 -3.16
C GLN A 111 -3.03 14.07 -3.20
N GLU A 112 -3.49 13.71 -4.40
CA GLU A 112 -4.70 12.89 -4.60
C GLU A 112 -4.52 11.51 -3.95
N LEU A 113 -3.44 10.79 -4.26
CA LEU A 113 -3.13 9.48 -3.67
C LEU A 113 -2.90 9.56 -2.16
N THR A 114 -2.27 10.62 -1.67
CA THR A 114 -2.13 10.85 -0.21
C THR A 114 -3.50 11.01 0.46
N SER A 115 -4.42 11.74 -0.17
CA SER A 115 -5.77 11.96 0.38
C SER A 115 -6.59 10.67 0.35
N PHE A 116 -6.48 9.91 -0.74
CA PHE A 116 -7.07 8.59 -0.86
C PHE A 116 -6.55 7.63 0.22
N ALA A 117 -5.22 7.46 0.32
CA ALA A 117 -4.58 6.58 1.30
C ALA A 117 -4.99 6.92 2.73
N LYS A 118 -5.09 8.21 3.07
CA LYS A 118 -5.52 8.64 4.40
C LYS A 118 -6.93 8.16 4.74
N THR A 119 -7.85 8.28 3.79
CA THR A 119 -9.23 7.82 3.98
C THR A 119 -9.29 6.31 4.01
N TRP A 120 -8.62 5.64 3.07
CA TRP A 120 -8.66 4.19 2.95
C TRP A 120 -8.02 3.49 4.15
N LEU A 121 -6.82 3.88 4.59
CA LEU A 121 -6.17 3.30 5.77
C LEU A 121 -6.96 3.54 7.06
N LYS A 122 -7.69 4.65 7.15
CA LYS A 122 -8.64 4.86 8.24
C LYS A 122 -9.80 3.86 8.15
N ASN A 123 -10.38 3.67 6.97
CA ASN A 123 -11.47 2.71 6.76
C ASN A 123 -11.02 1.28 7.08
N LEU A 124 -9.81 0.87 6.71
CA LEU A 124 -9.27 -0.45 7.06
C LEU A 124 -9.23 -0.65 8.59
N LYS A 125 -8.86 0.39 9.33
CA LYS A 125 -8.91 0.36 10.79
C LYS A 125 -10.34 0.22 11.29
N ASP A 126 -11.27 1.02 10.77
CA ASP A 126 -12.67 1.03 11.19
C ASP A 126 -13.40 -0.28 10.81
N GLN A 127 -12.95 -0.96 9.74
CA GLN A 127 -13.39 -2.29 9.31
C GLN A 127 -12.79 -3.42 10.15
N GLY A 128 -11.80 -3.15 11.00
CA GLY A 128 -11.23 -4.15 11.92
C GLY A 128 -10.00 -4.91 11.40
N PHE A 129 -9.35 -4.46 10.31
CA PHE A 129 -8.11 -5.08 9.82
C PHE A 129 -6.91 -4.90 10.78
N LEU A 130 -7.00 -3.94 11.70
CA LEU A 130 -5.98 -3.66 12.71
C LEU A 130 -6.37 -4.16 14.12
N SER A 131 -7.43 -4.96 14.25
CA SER A 131 -7.88 -5.53 15.52
C SER A 131 -7.84 -7.04 15.52
N ASP A 132 -8.04 -7.64 16.69
CA ASP A 132 -8.03 -9.10 16.91
C ASP A 132 -9.14 -9.85 16.16
N THR A 133 -10.03 -9.13 15.48
CA THR A 133 -11.04 -9.65 14.57
C THR A 133 -10.47 -10.10 13.22
N ALA A 134 -9.30 -9.57 12.83
CA ALA A 134 -8.65 -9.94 11.58
C ALA A 134 -7.94 -11.30 11.71
N ILE A 135 -8.29 -12.23 10.84
CA ILE A 135 -7.55 -13.47 10.67
C ILE A 135 -6.33 -13.16 9.80
N ARG A 136 -5.15 -13.51 10.27
CA ARG A 136 -3.88 -13.29 9.56
C ARG A 136 -3.32 -14.60 9.05
N GLU A 137 -3.11 -14.67 7.75
CA GLU A 137 -2.48 -15.79 7.07
C GLU A 137 -1.14 -15.32 6.49
N ARG A 138 -0.07 -16.06 6.79
CA ARG A 138 1.25 -15.81 6.21
C ARG A 138 1.29 -16.37 4.80
N LEU A 139 1.74 -15.57 3.85
CA LEU A 139 2.02 -16.02 2.50
C LEU A 139 3.53 -16.36 2.46
N THR A 140 3.85 -17.65 2.54
CA THR A 140 5.23 -18.19 2.47
C THR A 140 5.56 -18.74 1.10
#